data_AF-A0A0S2LYT8-F1
#
_entry.id   AF-A0A0S2LYT8-F1
#
_cell.length_a   1.000
_cell.length_b   1.000
_cell.length_c   1.000
_cell.angle_alpha   90.00
_cell.angle_beta   90.00
_cell.angle_gamma   90.00
#
_symmetry.space_group_name_H-M   'P 1'
#
loop_
_entity.id
_entity.type
_entity.pdbx_description
1 polymer ?
#
loop_
_entity_poly.entity_id
_entity_poly.type
_entity_poly.pdbx_seq_one_letter_code
_entity_poly.pdbx_strand_id
1 'polypeptide(L)'
;MNAVGFAELEAVCSSLRLAPRVVSTGIETLVLPPGITEKMVANDLGDASEALIKMGISKTTAVEAFISFSERGVPGFSARLQQWFKAKYAEGILASLSGDDLFSFVCSAALDNAGVNRNELLEAAAIAVVVHLFEICEIFEAARAAS
;
A
#
# COMPACT_ATOMS: atom_id res chain seq x y z
N MET A 1 13.54 -15.71 -11.30
CA MET A 1 12.38 -14.93 -10.81
C MET A 1 11.99 -15.52 -9.47
N ASN A 2 12.39 -14.89 -8.37
CA ASN A 2 12.01 -15.32 -7.04
C ASN A 2 10.59 -14.80 -6.76
N ALA A 3 9.66 -15.72 -6.50
CA ALA A 3 8.30 -15.36 -6.10
C ALA A 3 8.35 -14.81 -4.67
N VAL A 4 7.67 -13.68 -4.42
CA VAL A 4 7.46 -13.17 -3.07
C VAL A 4 6.65 -14.21 -2.29
N GLY A 5 7.18 -14.64 -1.15
CA GLY A 5 6.57 -15.64 -0.31
C GLY A 5 5.78 -15.04 0.85
N PHE A 6 5.11 -15.91 1.59
CA PHE A 6 4.36 -15.55 2.79
C PHE A 6 5.26 -14.92 3.88
N ALA A 7 6.51 -15.36 3.98
CA ALA A 7 7.46 -14.88 4.98
C ALA A 7 7.81 -13.40 4.78
N GLU A 8 8.01 -12.98 3.52
CA GLU A 8 8.32 -11.58 3.22
C GLU A 8 7.11 -10.67 3.43
N LEU A 9 5.91 -11.12 3.05
CA LEU A 9 4.66 -10.41 3.31
C LEU A 9 4.39 -10.28 4.81
N GLU A 10 4.64 -11.34 5.58
CA GLU A 10 4.52 -11.29 7.03
C GLU A 10 5.51 -10.30 7.65
N ALA A 11 6.76 -10.29 7.20
CA ALA A 11 7.76 -9.34 7.69
C ALA A 11 7.34 -7.88 7.43
N VAL A 12 6.94 -7.56 6.20
CA VAL A 12 6.49 -6.21 5.78
C VAL A 12 5.24 -5.76 6.54
N CYS A 13 4.32 -6.66 6.84
CA CYS A 13 3.07 -6.32 7.54
C CYS A 13 3.14 -6.52 9.06
N SER A 14 4.27 -6.98 9.61
CA SER A 14 4.39 -7.41 11.00
C SER A 14 4.09 -6.29 12.01
N SER A 15 4.58 -5.08 11.73
CA SER A 15 4.39 -3.89 12.58
C SER A 15 2.92 -3.52 12.76
N LEU A 16 2.05 -3.90 11.81
CA LEU A 16 0.62 -3.59 11.80
C LEU A 16 -0.21 -4.54 12.66
N ARG A 17 0.34 -5.70 13.03
CA ARG A 17 -0.35 -6.65 13.93
C ARG A 17 -0.49 -6.10 15.35
N LEU A 18 0.42 -5.20 15.76
CA LEU A 18 0.43 -4.57 17.08
C LEU A 18 -0.41 -3.29 17.16
N ALA A 19 -0.90 -2.78 16.03
CA ALA A 19 -1.71 -1.57 16.01
C ALA A 19 -3.09 -1.82 16.68
N PRO A 20 -3.64 -0.84 17.40
CA PRO A 20 -4.94 -0.96 18.06
C PRO A 20 -6.03 -1.45 17.10
N ARG A 21 -6.98 -2.23 17.61
CA ARG A 21 -8.10 -2.73 16.81
C ARG A 21 -8.92 -1.54 16.31
N VAL A 22 -9.10 -1.46 15.00
CA VAL A 22 -9.92 -0.41 14.42
C VAL A 22 -11.32 -0.93 14.15
N VAL A 23 -12.30 -0.14 14.56
CA VAL A 23 -13.70 -0.29 14.16
C VAL A 23 -13.92 0.60 12.95
N SER A 24 -14.07 0.00 11.76
CA SER A 24 -14.51 0.75 10.58
C SER A 24 -15.95 1.21 10.79
N THR A 25 -16.17 2.53 10.83
CA THR A 25 -17.49 3.16 11.06
C THR A 25 -18.08 3.83 9.81
N GLY A 26 -17.49 3.60 8.63
CA GLY A 26 -17.94 4.21 7.37
C GLY A 26 -18.71 3.23 6.48
N ILE A 27 -19.85 3.69 5.94
CA ILE A 27 -20.46 3.08 4.76
C ILE A 27 -19.61 3.51 3.56
N GLU A 28 -18.71 2.65 3.11
CA GLU A 28 -18.00 2.86 1.85
C GLU A 28 -19.01 2.73 0.72
N THR A 29 -19.25 3.84 0.02
CA THR A 29 -20.17 3.85 -1.12
C THR A 29 -19.55 2.96 -2.20
N LEU A 30 -20.36 2.07 -2.80
CA LEU A 30 -19.99 1.14 -3.87
C LEU A 30 -19.65 1.88 -5.18
N VAL A 31 -18.74 2.85 -5.13
CA VAL A 31 -18.09 3.38 -6.32
C VAL A 31 -16.99 2.39 -6.65
N LEU A 32 -17.04 1.81 -7.85
CA LEU A 32 -15.91 1.01 -8.35
C LEU A 32 -14.68 1.91 -8.29
N PRO A 33 -13.62 1.51 -7.56
CA PRO A 33 -12.41 2.32 -7.49
C PRO A 33 -11.90 2.55 -8.92
N PRO A 34 -11.46 3.77 -9.26
CA PRO A 34 -10.93 4.05 -10.59
C PRO A 34 -9.73 3.14 -10.87
N GLY A 35 -9.52 2.82 -12.15
CA GLY A 35 -8.43 1.96 -12.57
C GLY A 35 -7.08 2.55 -12.15
N ILE A 36 -6.07 1.69 -11.97
CA ILE A 36 -4.75 2.12 -11.48
C ILE A 36 -4.14 3.23 -12.35
N THR A 37 -4.39 3.23 -13.66
CA THR A 37 -3.97 4.29 -14.59
C THR A 37 -4.64 5.63 -14.30
N GLU A 38 -5.94 5.65 -13.99
CA GLU A 38 -6.66 6.87 -13.62
C GLU A 38 -6.15 7.42 -12.29
N LYS A 39 -5.84 6.53 -11.34
CA LYS A 39 -5.21 6.91 -10.06
C LYS A 39 -3.80 7.46 -10.25
N MET A 40 -3.01 6.91 -11.16
CA MET A 40 -1.69 7.45 -11.49
C MET A 40 -1.79 8.89 -11.98
N VAL A 41 -2.70 9.16 -12.92
CA VAL A 41 -2.93 10.53 -13.42
C VAL A 41 -3.44 11.45 -12.30
N ALA A 42 -4.37 10.97 -11.47
CA ALA A 42 -4.94 11.77 -10.37
C ALA A 42 -3.95 12.08 -9.23
N ASN A 43 -2.86 11.33 -9.12
CA ASN A 43 -1.82 11.50 -8.11
C ASN A 43 -0.47 11.96 -8.72
N ASP A 44 -0.46 12.44 -9.97
CA ASP A 44 0.73 12.93 -10.67
C ASP A 44 1.91 11.92 -10.65
N LEU A 45 1.58 10.63 -10.78
CA LEU A 45 2.56 9.55 -10.79
C LEU A 45 3.22 9.42 -12.16
N GLY A 46 4.54 9.45 -12.17
CA GLY A 46 5.40 9.36 -13.35
C GLY A 46 6.00 7.98 -13.57
N ASP A 47 7.07 7.95 -14.37
CA ASP A 47 7.72 6.71 -14.83
C ASP A 47 8.28 5.86 -13.68
N ALA A 48 8.74 6.49 -12.59
CA ALA A 48 9.29 5.78 -11.44
C ALA A 48 8.19 4.97 -10.73
N SER A 49 7.04 5.60 -10.46
CA SER A 49 5.89 4.90 -9.88
C SER A 49 5.32 3.87 -10.84
N GLU A 50 5.30 4.14 -12.15
CA GLU A 50 4.85 3.15 -13.15
C GLU A 50 5.68 1.87 -13.09
N ALA A 51 7.01 1.99 -12.98
CA ALA A 51 7.90 0.83 -12.86
C ALA A 51 7.61 0.02 -11.58
N LEU A 52 7.41 0.70 -10.44
CA LEU A 52 7.05 0.07 -9.17
C LEU A 52 5.68 -0.62 -9.25
N ILE A 53 4.70 0.04 -9.86
CA ILE A 53 3.34 -0.49 -10.07
C ILE A 53 3.39 -1.75 -10.93
N LYS A 54 4.11 -1.74 -12.06
CA LYS A 54 4.28 -2.92 -12.92
C LYS A 54 4.94 -4.08 -12.14
N MET A 55 5.92 -3.77 -11.30
CA MET A 55 6.59 -4.77 -10.46
C MET A 55 5.63 -5.38 -9.41
N GLY A 56 4.78 -4.55 -8.81
CA GLY A 56 3.83 -4.94 -7.76
C GLY A 56 2.59 -5.67 -8.28
N ILE A 57 1.99 -5.22 -9.40
CA ILE A 57 0.78 -5.82 -10.01
C ILE A 57 0.95 -7.31 -10.26
N SER A 58 2.11 -7.74 -10.73
CA SER A 58 2.40 -9.17 -10.96
C SER A 58 2.29 -10.05 -9.71
N LYS A 59 2.17 -9.45 -8.52
CA LYS A 59 2.21 -10.11 -7.21
C LYS A 59 1.00 -9.77 -6.33
N THR A 60 0.08 -8.92 -6.78
CA THR A 60 -1.09 -8.49 -5.97
C THR A 60 -1.99 -9.67 -5.59
N THR A 61 -2.12 -10.69 -6.44
CA THR A 61 -2.87 -11.92 -6.10
C THR A 61 -2.28 -12.66 -4.88
N ALA A 62 -0.95 -12.69 -4.75
CA ALA A 62 -0.29 -13.30 -3.59
C ALA A 62 -0.53 -12.48 -2.31
N VAL A 63 -0.54 -11.14 -2.44
CA VAL A 63 -0.86 -10.22 -1.36
C VAL A 63 -2.30 -10.38 -0.91
N GLU A 64 -3.25 -10.45 -1.83
CA GLU A 64 -4.68 -10.64 -1.52
C GLU A 64 -4.94 -11.96 -0.79
N ALA A 65 -4.29 -13.05 -1.24
CA ALA A 65 -4.35 -14.34 -0.57
C ALA A 65 -3.76 -14.29 0.85
N PHE A 66 -2.65 -13.58 1.03
CA PHE A 66 -2.02 -13.37 2.34
C PHE A 66 -2.91 -12.54 3.28
N ILE A 67 -3.51 -11.45 2.81
CA ILE A 67 -4.41 -10.61 3.60
C ILE A 67 -5.64 -11.42 4.01
N SER A 68 -6.25 -12.15 3.06
CA SER A 68 -7.40 -13.01 3.32
C SER A 68 -7.10 -14.13 4.32
N PHE A 69 -5.89 -14.69 4.28
CA PHE A 69 -5.42 -15.64 5.29
C PHE A 69 -5.26 -14.97 6.66
N SER A 70 -4.60 -13.81 6.70
CA SER A 70 -4.30 -13.07 7.92
C SER A 70 -5.56 -12.55 8.61
N GLU A 71 -6.59 -12.17 7.86
CA GLU A 71 -7.89 -11.71 8.37
C GLU A 71 -8.59 -12.77 9.23
N ARG A 72 -8.40 -14.06 8.91
CA ARG A 72 -8.95 -15.18 9.71
C ARG A 72 -8.26 -15.33 11.06
N GLY A 73 -6.96 -15.06 11.12
CA GLY A 73 -6.17 -15.15 12.36
C GLY A 73 -6.21 -13.86 13.19
N VAL A 74 -6.28 -12.70 12.52
CA VAL A 74 -6.25 -11.37 13.12
C VAL A 74 -7.40 -10.56 12.52
N PRO A 75 -8.59 -10.58 13.16
CA PRO A 75 -9.74 -9.81 12.67
C PRO A 75 -9.44 -8.30 12.59
N GLY A 76 -9.75 -7.69 11.45
CA GLY A 76 -9.49 -6.30 11.11
C GLY A 76 -8.10 -6.04 10.53
N PHE A 77 -7.37 -7.07 10.09
CA PHE A 77 -6.02 -6.93 9.54
C PHE A 77 -6.02 -6.11 8.25
N SER A 78 -6.92 -6.40 7.32
CA SER A 78 -7.09 -5.63 6.08
C SER A 78 -7.39 -4.15 6.36
N ALA A 79 -8.32 -3.88 7.28
CA ALA A 79 -8.68 -2.51 7.66
C ALA A 79 -7.49 -1.73 8.27
N ARG A 80 -6.63 -2.39 9.06
CA ARG A 80 -5.41 -1.77 9.61
C ARG A 80 -4.39 -1.47 8.53
N LEU A 81 -4.21 -2.37 7.57
CA LEU A 81 -3.33 -2.15 6.42
C LEU A 81 -3.74 -0.92 5.61
N GLN A 82 -5.03 -0.81 5.29
CA GLN A 82 -5.56 0.35 4.58
C GLN A 82 -5.37 1.65 5.36
N GLN A 83 -5.59 1.64 6.67
CA GLN A 83 -5.39 2.83 7.49
C GLN A 83 -3.93 3.22 7.63
N TRP A 84 -3.03 2.26 7.79
CA TRP A 84 -1.60 2.54 7.77
C TRP A 84 -1.18 3.17 6.45
N PHE A 85 -1.66 2.64 5.32
CA PHE A 85 -1.39 3.20 4.01
C PHE A 85 -1.90 4.64 3.89
N LYS A 86 -3.18 4.89 4.24
CA LYS A 86 -3.76 6.24 4.24
C LYS A 86 -3.00 7.21 5.17
N ALA A 87 -2.56 6.75 6.34
CA ALA A 87 -1.78 7.55 7.27
C ALA A 87 -0.40 7.90 6.71
N LYS A 88 0.33 6.93 6.13
CA LYS A 88 1.63 7.18 5.50
C LYS A 88 1.52 8.09 4.28
N TYR A 89 0.48 7.93 3.49
CA TYR A 89 0.20 8.84 2.38
C TYR A 89 0.00 10.28 2.89
N ALA A 90 -0.81 10.46 3.94
CA ALA A 90 -1.02 11.77 4.56
C ALA A 90 0.25 12.36 5.19
N GLU A 91 1.10 11.54 5.80
CA GLU A 91 2.41 11.97 6.32
C GLU A 91 3.30 12.53 5.21
N GLY A 92 3.42 11.83 4.08
CA GLY A 92 4.22 12.30 2.96
C GLY A 92 3.66 13.59 2.34
N ILE A 93 2.34 13.70 2.24
CA ILE A 93 1.66 14.95 1.85
C ILE A 93 2.02 16.12 2.78
N LEU A 94 2.02 15.90 4.10
CA LEU A 94 2.40 16.91 5.10
C LEU A 94 3.88 17.27 5.02
N ALA A 95 4.72 16.33 4.58
CA ALA A 95 6.13 16.56 4.25
C ALA A 95 6.34 17.25 2.89
N SER A 96 5.26 17.70 2.23
CA SER A 96 5.28 18.33 0.90
C SER A 96 5.85 17.44 -0.21
N LEU A 97 5.71 16.12 -0.06
CA LEU A 97 5.96 15.15 -1.14
C LEU A 97 4.71 15.06 -2.03
N SER A 98 4.92 14.79 -3.31
CA SER A 98 3.86 14.56 -4.31
C SER A 98 4.37 13.61 -5.39
N GLY A 99 3.45 13.04 -6.19
CA GLY A 99 3.82 12.23 -7.34
C GLY A 99 4.72 11.03 -6.97
N ASP A 100 5.77 10.83 -7.76
CA ASP A 100 6.72 9.73 -7.58
C ASP A 100 7.44 9.74 -6.22
N ASP A 101 7.74 10.92 -5.67
CA ASP A 101 8.44 11.04 -4.39
C ASP A 101 7.55 10.56 -3.24
N LEU A 102 6.26 10.88 -3.29
CA LEU A 102 5.29 10.43 -2.30
C LEU A 102 5.08 8.93 -2.38
N PHE A 103 4.90 8.38 -3.58
CA PHE A 103 4.72 6.94 -3.76
C PHE A 103 5.95 6.17 -3.28
N SER A 104 7.15 6.64 -3.62
CA SER A 104 8.43 6.07 -3.19
C SER A 104 8.64 6.14 -1.68
N PHE A 105 8.20 7.24 -1.05
CA PHE A 105 8.21 7.37 0.41
C PHE A 105 7.35 6.30 1.08
N VAL A 106 6.14 6.05 0.59
CA VAL A 106 5.24 5.03 1.17
C VAL A 106 5.79 3.61 0.96
N CYS A 107 6.36 3.31 -0.21
CA CYS A 107 7.06 2.04 -0.44
C CYS A 107 8.25 1.85 0.52
N SER A 108 9.03 2.91 0.76
CA SER A 108 10.15 2.87 1.70
C SER A 108 9.66 2.64 3.13
N ALA A 109 8.59 3.31 3.55
CA ALA A 109 7.98 3.10 4.86
C ALA A 109 7.43 1.67 5.04
N ALA A 110 6.90 1.04 3.97
CA ALA A 110 6.50 -0.37 4.00
C ALA A 110 7.70 -1.29 4.20
N LEU A 111 8.81 -1.02 3.50
CA LEU A 111 10.04 -1.81 3.63
C LEU A 111 10.66 -1.67 5.03
N ASP A 112 10.62 -0.47 5.61
CA ASP A 112 11.13 -0.21 6.96
C ASP A 112 10.46 -1.09 8.03
N ASN A 113 9.20 -1.49 7.82
CA ASN A 113 8.50 -2.42 8.71
C ASN A 113 9.15 -3.81 8.78
N ALA A 114 9.83 -4.24 7.71
CA ALA A 114 10.53 -5.53 7.67
C ALA A 114 11.88 -5.50 8.43
N GLY A 115 12.29 -4.33 8.94
CA GLY A 115 13.50 -4.15 9.74
C GLY A 115 14.78 -3.96 8.92
N VAL A 116 15.93 -4.23 9.56
CA VAL A 116 17.26 -3.88 9.03
C VAL A 116 17.81 -4.85 7.98
N ASN A 117 17.29 -6.09 7.92
CA ASN A 117 17.78 -7.12 7.00
C ASN A 117 17.05 -7.05 5.66
N ARG A 118 17.31 -5.98 4.89
CA ARG A 118 16.68 -5.76 3.59
C ARG A 118 17.26 -6.69 2.53
N ASN A 119 16.39 -7.19 1.66
CA ASN A 119 16.76 -7.95 0.47
C ASN A 119 15.75 -7.68 -0.65
N GLU A 120 16.09 -8.09 -1.88
CA GLU A 120 15.27 -7.85 -3.07
C GLU A 120 13.85 -8.43 -2.96
N LEU A 121 13.66 -9.51 -2.18
CA LEU A 121 12.35 -10.12 -1.97
C LEU A 121 11.47 -9.30 -1.02
N LEU A 122 12.06 -8.71 0.02
CA LEU A 122 11.37 -7.79 0.93
C LEU A 122 11.01 -6.48 0.24
N GLU A 123 11.88 -5.98 -0.63
CA GLU A 123 11.60 -4.82 -1.47
C GLU A 123 10.42 -5.10 -2.40
N ALA A 124 10.45 -6.24 -3.11
CA ALA A 124 9.34 -6.65 -3.97
C ALA A 124 8.04 -6.88 -3.18
N ALA A 125 8.11 -7.40 -1.95
CA ALA A 125 6.96 -7.58 -1.07
C ALA A 125 6.36 -6.25 -0.61
N ALA A 126 7.21 -5.30 -0.19
CA ALA A 126 6.81 -3.96 0.21
C ALA A 126 6.10 -3.22 -0.93
N ILE A 127 6.69 -3.26 -2.13
CA ILE A 127 6.08 -2.69 -3.34
C ILE A 127 4.74 -3.36 -3.65
N ALA A 128 4.68 -4.69 -3.64
CA ALA A 128 3.45 -5.42 -3.93
C ALA A 128 2.31 -5.09 -2.95
N VAL A 129 2.62 -4.97 -1.65
CA VAL A 129 1.66 -4.57 -0.62
C VAL A 129 1.16 -3.15 -0.87
N VAL A 130 2.06 -2.19 -1.11
CA VAL A 130 1.68 -0.79 -1.36
C VAL A 130 0.85 -0.66 -2.65
N VAL A 131 1.23 -1.35 -3.72
CA VAL A 131 0.49 -1.35 -5.00
C VAL A 131 -0.91 -1.94 -4.82
N HIS A 132 -1.04 -3.07 -4.11
CA HIS A 132 -2.35 -3.63 -3.79
C HIS A 132 -3.21 -2.65 -2.98
N LEU A 133 -2.63 -1.98 -1.99
CA LEU A 133 -3.34 -0.99 -1.17
C LEU A 133 -3.74 0.24 -1.99
N PHE A 134 -2.87 0.71 -2.88
CA PHE A 134 -3.17 1.79 -3.81
C PHE A 134 -4.31 1.42 -4.77
N GLU A 135 -4.38 0.16 -5.20
CA GLU A 135 -5.48 -0.35 -6.05
C GLU A 135 -6.82 -0.35 -5.31
N ILE A 136 -6.87 -0.82 -4.06
CA ILE A 136 -8.14 -0.96 -3.32
C ILE A 136 -8.55 0.30 -2.54
N CYS A 137 -7.62 1.17 -2.16
CA CYS A 137 -7.93 2.40 -1.43
C CYS A 137 -8.27 3.55 -2.39
N GLU A 138 -9.28 4.32 -2.04
CA GLU A 138 -9.55 5.62 -2.67
C GLU A 138 -8.57 6.66 -2.09
N ILE A 139 -7.44 6.87 -2.78
CA ILE A 139 -6.49 7.96 -2.48
C ILE A 139 -6.38 8.84 -3.73
N PHE A 140 -6.73 10.11 -3.56
CA PHE A 140 -6.76 11.11 -4.63
C PHE A 140 -6.09 12.40 -4.16
N GLU A 141 -4.99 12.80 -4.81
CA GLU A 141 -4.37 14.12 -4.62
C GLU A 141 -5.13 15.23 -5.34
N ALA A 142 -5.85 14.91 -6.42
CA ALA A 142 -6.49 15.88 -7.32
C ALA A 142 -7.56 16.81 -6.69
N ALA A 143 -7.91 16.65 -5.41
CA ALA A 143 -8.80 17.59 -4.71
C ALA A 143 -8.07 18.84 -4.16
N ARG A 144 -6.72 18.91 -4.20
CA ARG A 144 -5.96 20.00 -3.54
C ARG A 144 -5.36 21.06 -4.47
N ALA A 145 -5.52 20.93 -5.78
CA ALA A 145 -5.08 21.95 -6.75
C ALA A 145 -6.18 22.97 -7.13
N ALA A 146 -7.38 22.86 -6.55
CA ALA A 146 -8.55 23.68 -6.88
C ALA A 146 -9.18 24.40 -5.67
N SER A 147 -8.42 24.66 -4.59
CA SER A 147 -8.89 25.41 -3.41
C SER A 147 -7.94 26.53 -3.04
#